data_AF-A0A2T4V1V9-F1
#
_entry.id   AF-A0A2T4V1V9-F1
#
_cell.length_a   1.000
_cell.length_b   1.000
_cell.length_c   1.000
_cell.angle_alpha   90.00
_cell.angle_beta   90.00
_cell.angle_gamma   90.00
#
_symmetry.space_group_name_H-M   'P 1'
#
loop_
_entity.id
_entity.type
_entity.pdbx_description
1 polymer ?
#
loop_
_entity_poly.entity_id
_entity_poly.type
_entity_poly.pdbx_seq_one_letter_code
_entity_poly.pdbx_strand_id
1 'polypeptide(L)'
;MALTSLEKLVEEFARNVEAQTAAIWRGDAKTGNKHANRCLAAFDKLCAHGDAGRDALAALFVHPNMDVRTTAAAFLLRHRTAEAKAILEEAAKGEGLVAFASSQALKRWEEGTWALDPAEDVAGPPEEARPATPSKRSRPRTERATPDRRRGSKRDKPGG
;
A
#
# COMPACT_ATOMS: atom_id res chain seq x y z
N MET A 1 23.25 -3.91 26.97
CA MET A 1 23.48 -4.70 25.75
C MET A 1 23.10 -3.83 24.56
N ALA A 2 23.86 -3.88 23.46
CA ALA A 2 23.49 -3.14 22.25
C ALA A 2 22.40 -3.92 21.50
N LEU A 3 21.35 -3.23 21.03
CA LEU A 3 20.32 -3.82 20.18
C LEU A 3 20.95 -4.32 18.87
N THR A 4 20.56 -5.51 18.46
CA THR A 4 20.88 -6.10 17.16
C THR A 4 20.25 -5.26 16.03
N SER A 5 20.67 -5.52 14.79
CA SER A 5 20.13 -4.80 13.62
C SER A 5 18.61 -5.02 13.47
N LEU A 6 18.14 -6.25 13.69
CA LEU A 6 16.72 -6.59 13.59
C LEU A 6 15.89 -5.92 14.69
N GLU A 7 16.35 -5.97 15.94
CA GLU A 7 15.65 -5.33 17.06
C GLU A 7 15.50 -3.82 16.85
N LYS A 8 16.51 -3.15 16.26
CA LYS A 8 16.41 -1.72 15.91
C LYS A 8 15.35 -1.45 14.85
N LEU A 9 15.22 -2.32 13.85
CA LEU A 9 14.19 -2.20 12.82
C LEU A 9 12.79 -2.45 13.39
N VAL A 10 12.65 -3.44 14.28
CA VAL A 10 11.40 -3.71 14.99
C VAL A 10 11.00 -2.52 15.87
N GLU A 11 11.96 -1.93 16.58
CA GLU A 11 11.72 -0.73 17.38
C GLU A 11 11.36 0.48 16.51
N GLU A 12 12.04 0.67 15.38
CA GLU A 12 11.70 1.72 14.40
C GLU A 12 10.28 1.53 13.85
N PHE A 13 9.89 0.29 13.54
CA PHE A 13 8.54 -0.04 13.11
C PHE A 13 7.51 0.36 14.17
N ALA A 14 7.68 -0.11 15.42
CA ALA A 14 6.76 0.19 16.51
C ALA A 14 6.62 1.71 16.74
N ARG A 15 7.74 2.42 16.84
CA ARG A 15 7.75 3.89 17.03
C ARG A 15 7.02 4.63 15.91
N ASN A 16 7.15 4.18 14.66
CA ASN A 16 6.46 4.80 13.54
C ASN A 16 4.95 4.49 13.55
N VAL A 17 4.52 3.30 13.95
CA VAL A 17 3.09 2.99 14.14
C VAL A 17 2.48 3.91 15.19
N GLU A 18 3.12 4.04 16.36
CA GLU A 18 2.63 4.93 17.42
C GLU A 18 2.54 6.39 16.97
N ALA A 19 3.57 6.87 16.28
CA ALA A 19 3.59 8.23 15.75
C ALA A 19 2.55 8.45 14.64
N GLN A 20 2.30 7.45 13.79
CA GLN A 20 1.23 7.48 12.79
C GLN A 20 -0.13 7.57 13.46
N THR A 21 -0.44 6.67 14.40
CA THR A 21 -1.70 6.67 15.14
C THR A 21 -1.91 8.00 15.86
N ALA A 22 -0.89 8.51 16.56
CA ALA A 22 -0.98 9.80 17.24
C ALA A 22 -1.23 10.97 16.27
N ALA A 23 -0.68 10.94 15.05
CA ALA A 23 -0.93 11.95 14.04
C ALA A 23 -2.35 11.86 13.46
N ILE A 24 -2.86 10.64 13.22
CA ILE A 24 -4.24 10.41 12.78
C ILE A 24 -5.24 10.97 13.80
N TRP A 25 -5.02 10.72 15.09
CA TRP A 25 -5.86 11.26 16.17
C TRP A 25 -5.88 12.79 16.23
N ARG A 26 -4.78 13.45 15.82
CA ARG A 26 -4.71 14.92 15.70
C ARG A 26 -5.25 15.46 14.37
N GLY A 27 -5.68 14.58 13.46
CA GLY A 27 -6.08 14.97 12.09
C GLY A 27 -4.92 15.39 11.18
N ASP A 28 -3.66 15.10 11.56
CA ASP A 28 -2.47 15.43 10.77
C ASP A 28 -2.12 14.30 9.81
N ALA A 29 -2.87 14.22 8.72
CA ALA A 29 -2.68 13.21 7.68
C ALA A 29 -1.27 13.27 7.04
N LYS A 30 -0.66 14.45 6.93
CA LYS A 30 0.66 14.61 6.31
C LYS A 30 1.74 13.94 7.16
N THR A 31 1.74 14.19 8.46
CA THR A 31 2.67 13.55 9.39
C THR A 31 2.35 12.06 9.55
N GLY A 32 1.07 11.70 9.61
CA GLY A 32 0.64 10.30 9.65
C GLY A 32 1.17 9.49 8.46
N ASN A 33 1.01 10.00 7.25
CA ASN A 33 1.52 9.34 6.03
C ASN A 33 3.05 9.25 6.00
N LYS A 34 3.76 10.25 6.53
CA LYS A 34 5.22 10.19 6.66
C LYS A 34 5.66 9.03 7.56
N HIS A 35 4.98 8.83 8.67
CA HIS A 35 5.25 7.70 9.57
C HIS A 35 4.82 6.36 8.98
N ALA A 36 3.71 6.32 8.25
CA ALA A 36 3.29 5.13 7.49
C ALA A 36 4.38 4.68 6.51
N ASN A 37 4.94 5.60 5.74
CA ASN A 37 6.01 5.30 4.78
C ASN A 37 7.29 4.80 5.47
N ARG A 38 7.61 5.32 6.65
CA ARG A 38 8.76 4.85 7.44
C ARG A 38 8.52 3.47 8.04
N CYS A 39 7.30 3.20 8.49
CA CYS A 39 6.87 1.89 8.95
C CYS A 39 7.03 0.84 7.83
N LEU A 40 6.54 1.15 6.63
CA LEU A 40 6.72 0.32 5.43
C LEU A 40 8.21 0.10 5.11
N ALA A 41 9.03 1.16 5.11
CA ALA A 41 10.46 1.02 4.85
C ALA A 41 11.20 0.18 5.91
N ALA A 42 10.75 0.20 7.17
CA ALA A 42 11.29 -0.66 8.21
C ALA A 42 10.88 -2.13 7.99
N PHE A 43 9.63 -2.36 7.59
CA PHE A 43 9.12 -3.68 7.22
C PHE A 43 9.88 -4.27 6.03
N ASP A 44 10.08 -3.51 4.96
CA ASP A 44 10.82 -3.96 3.77
C ASP A 44 12.25 -4.38 4.13
N LYS A 45 12.91 -3.64 5.03
CA LYS A 45 14.25 -4.01 5.53
C LYS A 45 14.21 -5.29 6.35
N LEU A 46 13.18 -5.50 7.18
CA LEU A 46 13.00 -6.74 7.92
C LEU A 46 12.79 -7.92 6.95
N CYS A 47 11.93 -7.77 5.94
CA CYS A 47 11.71 -8.80 4.93
C CYS A 47 12.97 -9.11 4.09
N ALA A 48 13.88 -8.14 3.91
CA ALA A 48 15.17 -8.38 3.26
C ALA A 48 16.09 -9.34 4.06
N HIS A 49 15.81 -9.57 5.34
CA HIS A 49 16.46 -10.59 6.15
C HIS A 49 15.74 -11.96 6.10
N GLY A 50 14.73 -12.10 5.24
CA GLY A 50 13.90 -13.29 5.11
C GLY A 50 13.06 -13.55 6.36
N ASP A 51 12.80 -14.83 6.63
CA ASP A 51 11.95 -15.26 7.75
C ASP A 51 12.46 -14.81 9.10
N ALA A 52 13.77 -14.69 9.28
CA ALA A 52 14.35 -14.19 10.53
C ALA A 52 13.90 -12.75 10.85
N GLY A 53 13.75 -11.90 9.82
CA GLY A 53 13.26 -10.54 10.02
C GLY A 53 11.75 -10.49 10.26
N ARG A 54 10.98 -11.34 9.57
CA ARG A 54 9.53 -11.50 9.80
C ARG A 54 9.25 -12.04 11.21
N ASP A 55 10.04 -13.01 11.66
CA ASP A 55 9.98 -13.58 13.01
C ASP A 55 10.37 -12.55 14.07
N ALA A 56 11.37 -11.70 13.80
CA ALA A 56 11.71 -10.60 14.70
C ALA A 56 10.53 -9.63 14.88
N LEU A 57 9.77 -9.34 13.82
CA LEU A 57 8.59 -8.49 13.90
C LEU A 57 7.46 -9.14 14.71
N ALA A 58 7.36 -10.47 14.73
CA ALA A 58 6.36 -11.20 15.51
C ALA A 58 6.51 -10.97 17.02
N ALA A 59 7.69 -10.56 17.49
CA ALA A 59 7.88 -10.13 18.89
C ALA A 59 6.94 -8.98 19.31
N LEU A 60 6.42 -8.19 18.36
CA LEU A 60 5.46 -7.12 18.62
C LEU A 60 4.05 -7.63 18.95
N PHE A 61 3.75 -8.92 18.80
CA PHE A 61 2.43 -9.49 19.15
C PHE A 61 2.08 -9.36 20.63
N VAL A 62 3.08 -9.22 21.50
CA VAL A 62 2.91 -9.01 22.94
C VAL A 62 3.10 -7.55 23.37
N HIS A 63 3.25 -6.61 22.42
CA HIS A 63 3.47 -5.20 22.71
C HIS A 63 2.28 -4.60 23.48
N PRO A 64 2.49 -3.73 24.50
CA PRO A 64 1.40 -3.16 25.28
C PRO A 64 0.41 -2.34 24.44
N ASN A 65 0.91 -1.68 23.39
CA ASN A 65 0.09 -0.87 22.48
C ASN A 65 -0.68 -1.74 21.47
N MET A 66 -2.01 -1.63 21.45
CA MET A 66 -2.88 -2.39 20.54
C MET A 66 -2.69 -2.00 19.07
N ASP A 67 -2.45 -0.72 18.75
CA ASP A 67 -2.17 -0.28 17.38
C ASP A 67 -0.91 -0.96 16.82
N VAL A 68 0.12 -1.08 17.66
CA VAL A 68 1.38 -1.75 17.30
C VAL A 68 1.16 -3.24 17.06
N ARG A 69 0.43 -3.92 17.96
CA ARG A 69 0.10 -5.35 17.83
C ARG A 69 -0.68 -5.65 16.55
N THR A 70 -1.76 -4.91 16.33
CA THR A 70 -2.66 -5.12 15.18
C THR A 70 -1.98 -4.79 13.86
N THR A 71 -1.16 -3.72 13.83
CA THR A 71 -0.38 -3.40 12.64
C THR A 71 0.63 -4.51 12.34
N ALA A 72 1.43 -4.95 13.32
CA ALA A 72 2.37 -6.06 13.11
C ALA A 72 1.66 -7.35 12.64
N ALA A 73 0.51 -7.68 13.24
CA ALA A 73 -0.30 -8.82 12.83
C ALA A 73 -0.79 -8.70 11.37
N ALA A 74 -1.27 -7.53 10.96
CA ALA A 74 -1.69 -7.26 9.59
C ALA A 74 -0.54 -7.50 8.58
N PHE A 75 0.67 -7.05 8.91
CA PHE A 75 1.87 -7.27 8.09
C PHE A 75 2.35 -8.72 8.08
N LEU A 76 2.08 -9.50 9.14
CA LEU A 76 2.53 -10.90 9.25
C LEU A 76 1.43 -11.92 8.93
N LEU A 77 0.29 -11.52 8.37
CA LEU A 77 -0.82 -12.43 8.05
C LEU A 77 -0.42 -13.60 7.13
N ARG A 78 0.57 -13.42 6.23
CA ARG A 78 1.08 -14.50 5.37
C ARG A 78 2.10 -15.39 6.05
N HIS A 79 2.96 -14.81 6.88
CA HIS A 79 4.06 -15.52 7.56
C HIS A 79 3.62 -16.26 8.83
N ARG A 80 2.81 -15.60 9.66
CA ARG A 80 2.33 -16.07 10.98
C ARG A 80 0.81 -16.09 11.04
N THR A 81 0.17 -16.72 10.05
CA THR A 81 -1.28 -16.60 9.81
C THR A 81 -2.14 -16.87 11.05
N ALA A 82 -1.90 -17.96 11.78
CA ALA A 82 -2.73 -18.33 12.93
C ALA A 82 -2.64 -17.30 14.07
N GLU A 83 -1.42 -16.91 14.45
CA GLU A 83 -1.16 -15.94 15.52
C GLU A 83 -1.65 -14.53 15.13
N ALA A 84 -1.34 -14.11 13.90
CA ALA A 84 -1.77 -12.82 13.36
C ALA A 84 -3.30 -12.71 13.29
N LYS A 85 -3.99 -13.76 12.82
CA LYS A 85 -5.46 -13.79 12.80
C LYS A 85 -6.05 -13.67 14.19
N ALA A 86 -5.55 -14.42 15.17
CA ALA A 86 -6.07 -14.36 16.54
C ALA A 86 -6.00 -12.94 17.12
N ILE A 87 -4.91 -12.21 16.87
CA ILE A 87 -4.74 -10.82 17.31
C ILE A 87 -5.73 -9.88 16.60
N LEU A 88 -5.87 -10.02 15.29
CA LEU A 88 -6.80 -9.20 14.50
C LEU A 88 -8.25 -9.49 14.84
N GLU A 89 -8.62 -10.74 15.07
CA GLU A 89 -9.96 -11.17 15.48
C GLU A 89 -10.30 -10.61 16.86
N GLU A 90 -9.36 -10.63 17.80
CA GLU A 90 -9.57 -10.04 19.11
C GLU A 90 -9.72 -8.52 19.02
N ALA A 91 -8.86 -7.85 18.25
CA ALA A 91 -8.96 -6.40 18.06
C ALA A 91 -10.24 -5.98 17.31
N ALA A 92 -10.73 -6.80 16.39
CA ALA A 92 -11.96 -6.54 15.63
C ALA A 92 -13.23 -6.53 16.49
N LYS A 93 -13.22 -7.17 17.67
CA LYS A 93 -14.34 -7.13 18.63
C LYS A 93 -14.50 -5.80 19.35
N GLY A 94 -13.47 -4.96 19.31
CA GLY A 94 -13.48 -3.65 19.96
C GLY A 94 -14.27 -2.59 19.18
N GLU A 95 -14.03 -1.33 19.52
CA GLU A 95 -14.63 -0.18 18.85
C GLU A 95 -13.55 0.76 18.29
N GLY A 96 -13.97 1.65 17.38
CA GLY A 96 -13.10 2.67 16.81
C GLY A 96 -12.21 2.19 15.67
N LEU A 97 -11.18 2.99 15.36
CA LEU A 97 -10.39 2.84 14.14
C LEU A 97 -9.61 1.52 14.09
N VAL A 98 -9.10 1.06 15.23
CA VAL A 98 -8.34 -0.20 15.33
C VAL A 98 -9.22 -1.41 15.04
N ALA A 99 -10.41 -1.46 15.61
CA ALA A 99 -11.36 -2.54 15.37
C ALA A 99 -11.82 -2.58 13.91
N PHE A 100 -12.12 -1.40 13.35
CA PHE A 100 -12.45 -1.26 11.93
C PHE A 100 -11.32 -1.74 11.03
N ALA A 101 -10.09 -1.26 11.25
CA ALA A 101 -8.93 -1.66 10.45
C ALA A 101 -8.66 -3.16 10.52
N SER A 102 -8.79 -3.76 11.71
CA SER A 102 -8.60 -5.21 11.92
C SER A 102 -9.66 -6.02 11.19
N SER A 103 -10.93 -5.59 11.24
CA SER A 103 -12.03 -6.22 10.51
C SER A 103 -11.81 -6.15 8.98
N GLN A 104 -11.35 -5.01 8.48
CA GLN A 104 -11.03 -4.85 7.06
C GLN A 104 -9.83 -5.70 6.62
N ALA A 105 -8.85 -5.91 7.49
CA ALA A 105 -7.72 -6.80 7.21
C ALA A 105 -8.17 -8.25 7.10
N LEU A 106 -8.95 -8.74 8.06
CA LEU A 106 -9.53 -10.09 8.05
C LEU A 106 -10.41 -10.33 6.83
N LYS A 107 -11.29 -9.38 6.50
CA LYS A 107 -12.16 -9.46 5.33
C LYS A 107 -11.35 -9.62 4.03
N ARG A 108 -10.34 -8.77 3.81
CA ARG A 108 -9.49 -8.84 2.61
C ARG A 108 -8.64 -10.11 2.58
N TRP A 109 -8.26 -10.62 3.75
CA TRP A 109 -7.60 -11.91 3.88
C TRP A 109 -8.51 -13.04 3.40
N GLU A 110 -9.76 -13.09 3.88
CA GLU A 110 -10.76 -14.09 3.46
C GLU A 110 -11.09 -14.00 1.96
N GLU A 111 -11.15 -12.78 1.42
CA GLU A 111 -11.35 -12.54 -0.02
C GLU A 111 -10.12 -12.88 -0.87
N GLY A 112 -8.98 -13.21 -0.26
CA GLY A 112 -7.72 -13.50 -0.97
C GLY A 112 -7.08 -12.28 -1.62
N THR A 113 -7.51 -11.06 -1.26
CA THR A 113 -7.00 -9.79 -1.82
C THR A 113 -5.93 -9.14 -0.95
N TRP A 114 -5.57 -9.76 0.18
CA TRP A 114 -4.55 -9.25 1.10
C TRP A 114 -3.13 -9.39 0.53
N ALA A 115 -2.38 -8.29 0.51
CA ALA A 115 -1.06 -8.22 -0.13
C ALA A 115 -0.06 -7.26 0.55
N LEU A 116 -0.13 -7.09 1.89
CA LEU A 116 0.85 -6.24 2.60
C LEU A 116 2.23 -6.89 2.74
N ASP A 117 2.30 -8.22 2.83
CA ASP A 117 3.56 -8.96 2.80
C ASP A 117 3.80 -9.50 1.38
N PRO A 118 4.93 -9.17 0.73
CA PRO A 118 5.24 -9.71 -0.59
C PRO A 118 5.27 -11.24 -0.53
N ALA A 119 4.56 -11.89 -1.45
CA ALA A 119 4.66 -13.34 -1.62
C ALA A 119 6.08 -13.65 -2.11
N GLU A 120 6.72 -14.69 -1.56
CA GLU A 120 8.10 -15.06 -1.93
C GLU A 120 8.22 -15.50 -3.41
N ASP A 121 7.11 -15.75 -4.09
CA ASP A 121 7.03 -16.09 -5.51
C ASP A 121 6.39 -14.98 -6.36
N VAL A 122 7.16 -13.95 -6.71
CA VAL A 122 7.22 -13.37 -8.09
C VAL A 122 8.60 -12.71 -8.29
N ALA A 123 9.67 -13.48 -8.19
CA ALA A 123 10.96 -13.15 -8.79
C ALA A 123 11.12 -13.94 -10.10
N GLY A 124 10.16 -13.81 -11.01
CA GLY A 124 10.29 -14.21 -12.41
C GLY A 124 10.41 -12.97 -13.29
N PRO A 125 11.27 -12.95 -14.33
CA PRO A 125 11.39 -11.81 -15.24
C PRO A 125 10.03 -11.49 -15.90
N PRO A 126 9.80 -10.23 -16.34
CA PRO A 126 8.54 -9.86 -16.95
C PRO A 126 8.30 -10.73 -18.20
N GLU A 127 7.22 -11.49 -18.17
CA GLU A 127 6.75 -12.25 -19.32
C GLU A 127 6.39 -11.28 -20.45
N GLU A 128 7.32 -11.15 -21.40
CA GLU A 128 7.06 -10.58 -22.71
C GLU A 128 5.97 -11.37 -23.44
N ALA A 129 5.25 -10.63 -24.29
CA ALA A 129 4.33 -11.10 -25.33
C ALA A 129 2.89 -11.48 -24.89
N ARG A 130 2.06 -10.46 -24.69
CA ARG A 130 0.63 -10.60 -25.04
C ARG A 130 0.50 -10.71 -26.57
N PRO A 131 -0.12 -11.76 -27.14
CA PRO A 131 -0.38 -11.82 -28.56
C PRO A 131 -1.53 -10.86 -28.93
N ALA A 132 -1.33 -10.14 -30.04
CA ALA A 132 -2.29 -9.21 -30.61
C ALA A 132 -3.59 -9.92 -31.02
N THR A 133 -4.73 -9.33 -30.65
CA THR A 133 -6.05 -9.73 -31.18
C THR A 133 -6.24 -9.17 -32.60
N PRO A 134 -6.69 -9.98 -33.58
CA PRO A 134 -6.94 -9.50 -34.94
C PRO A 134 -8.34 -8.88 -35.05
N SER A 135 -8.45 -7.56 -34.96
CA SER A 135 -9.66 -6.84 -35.40
C SER A 135 -9.70 -6.73 -36.92
N LYS A 136 -10.41 -7.66 -37.57
CA LYS A 136 -10.78 -7.55 -38.98
C LYS A 136 -11.98 -6.62 -39.17
N ARG A 137 -11.82 -5.74 -40.17
CA ARG A 137 -12.82 -5.15 -41.07
C ARG A 137 -13.72 -4.05 -40.50
N SER A 138 -14.02 -2.96 -41.20
CA SER A 138 -13.53 -2.24 -42.40
C SER A 138 -14.56 -1.13 -42.60
N ARG A 139 -14.18 0.05 -43.09
CA ARG A 139 -14.83 0.75 -44.23
C ARG A 139 -14.15 2.11 -44.50
N PRO A 140 -14.30 2.66 -45.72
CA PRO A 140 -13.16 3.01 -46.56
C PRO A 140 -12.85 4.50 -46.61
N ARG A 141 -11.61 4.76 -47.04
CA ARG A 141 -11.03 6.06 -47.36
C ARG A 141 -11.27 6.36 -48.85
N THR A 142 -11.85 7.53 -49.12
CA THR A 142 -11.88 8.20 -50.44
C THR A 142 -11.52 9.67 -50.15
N GLU A 143 -10.29 10.09 -50.44
CA GLU A 143 -9.91 11.14 -51.44
C GLU A 143 -10.53 12.52 -51.16
N ARG A 144 -9.91 13.70 -51.34
CA ARG A 144 -8.63 14.16 -51.90
C ARG A 144 -8.53 15.68 -51.60
N ALA A 145 -7.31 16.19 -51.59
CA ALA A 145 -6.85 17.49 -52.09
C ALA A 145 -7.40 18.84 -51.53
N THR A 146 -6.44 19.58 -50.97
CA THR A 146 -6.26 21.03 -50.71
C THR A 146 -6.35 21.93 -51.99
N PRO A 147 -6.07 23.27 -52.00
CA PRO A 147 -5.82 24.27 -50.94
C PRO A 147 -6.49 25.68 -51.16
N ASP A 148 -6.17 26.61 -50.25
CA ASP A 148 -5.99 28.08 -50.41
C ASP A 148 -7.19 28.98 -50.74
N ARG A 149 -7.48 29.95 -49.85
CA ARG A 149 -7.52 31.37 -50.21
C ARG A 149 -7.54 32.29 -48.98
N ARG A 150 -6.42 32.98 -48.81
CA ARG A 150 -6.29 34.44 -48.69
C ARG A 150 -7.35 35.25 -47.91
N ARG A 151 -6.78 36.16 -47.09
CA ARG A 151 -7.12 37.61 -46.98
C ARG A 151 -8.41 37.86 -46.19
N GLY A 152 -8.45 38.62 -45.10
CA GLY A 152 -7.52 39.58 -44.53
C GLY A 152 -8.34 40.71 -43.89
N SER A 153 -7.73 41.40 -42.93
CA SER A 153 -8.06 42.77 -42.50
C SER A 153 -9.38 43.06 -41.77
N LYS A 154 -9.14 43.82 -40.68
CA LYS A 154 -9.93 44.93 -40.13
C LYS A 154 -11.20 44.56 -39.35
N ARG A 155 -11.61 45.28 -38.31
CA ARG A 155 -11.11 46.37 -37.46
C ARG A 155 -12.38 46.91 -36.78
N ASP A 156 -12.26 47.27 -35.51
CA ASP A 156 -13.10 48.19 -34.71
C ASP A 156 -14.63 48.19 -34.93
N LYS A 157 -15.41 48.06 -33.85
CA LYS A 157 -16.16 49.20 -33.24
C LYS A 157 -17.01 48.81 -32.01
N PRO A 158 -17.60 49.78 -31.26
CA PRO A 158 -17.31 49.96 -29.84
C PRO A 158 -18.55 49.78 -28.94
N GLY A 159 -18.40 50.13 -27.67
CA GLY A 159 -19.36 49.96 -26.60
C GLY A 159 -20.66 50.77 -26.67
N GLY A 160 -21.46 50.46 -25.66
CA GLY A 160 -22.66 51.13 -25.18
C GLY A 160 -22.94 50.58 -23.79
#